data_AF-A0A4R0JM92-F1
#
_entry.id   AF-A0A4R0JM92-F1
#
_cell.length_a   1.000
_cell.length_b   1.000
_cell.length_c   1.000
_cell.angle_alpha   90.00
_cell.angle_beta   90.00
_cell.angle_gamma   90.00
#
_symmetry.space_group_name_H-M   'P 1'
#
loop_
_entity.id
_entity.type
_entity.pdbx_description
1 polymer ?
#
loop_
_entity_poly.entity_id
_entity_poly.type
_entity_poly.pdbx_seq_one_letter_code
_entity_poly.pdbx_strand_id
1 'polypeptide(L)'
;MAFARSFSCEHCGVEVSLDAPGTTHRNHCPSCLWSRHLDRNVPGDRKADCSGGMEPIAVTVRGEGRWVLIHRCTNCGRLRLNKTAGDDNVLLLMRLAALPLTMPFIPFAAEPETEGNGNGSHPAPRKPRARKAKA
;
A
#
# COMPACT_ATOMS: atom_id res chain seq x y z
N MET A 1 18.41 -24.46 18.55
CA MET A 1 18.57 -23.07 18.09
C MET A 1 17.18 -22.49 17.90
N ALA A 2 16.77 -21.51 18.70
CA ALA A 2 15.46 -20.86 18.56
C ALA A 2 15.59 -19.78 17.48
N PHE A 3 14.94 -19.98 16.33
CA PHE A 3 14.81 -18.93 15.33
C PHE A 3 13.89 -17.84 15.88
N ALA A 4 14.23 -16.57 15.69
CA ALA A 4 13.36 -15.46 16.04
C ALA A 4 12.01 -15.64 15.33
N ARG A 5 10.93 -15.73 16.11
CA ARG A 5 9.55 -15.90 15.60
C ARG A 5 8.86 -14.57 15.34
N SER A 6 9.57 -13.45 15.40
CA SER A 6 9.07 -12.12 15.12
C SER A 6 10.09 -11.25 14.39
N PHE A 7 9.62 -10.14 13.82
CA PHE A 7 10.44 -9.05 13.29
C PHE A 7 9.82 -7.70 13.59
N SER A 8 10.64 -6.67 13.75
CA SER A 8 10.17 -5.29 13.84
C SER A 8 9.84 -4.74 12.45
N CYS A 9 8.64 -4.19 12.26
CA CYS A 9 8.26 -3.56 11.01
C CYS A 9 9.01 -2.23 10.83
N GLU A 10 9.85 -2.11 9.80
CA GLU A 10 10.60 -0.88 9.51
C GLU A 10 9.73 0.32 9.11
N HIS A 11 8.46 0.08 8.73
CA HIS A 11 7.54 1.16 8.35
C HIS A 11 6.78 1.74 9.55
N CYS A 12 6.23 0.90 10.44
CA CYS A 12 5.41 1.36 11.57
C CYS A 12 5.96 1.02 12.96
N GLY A 13 7.06 0.28 13.06
CA GLY A 13 7.72 -0.08 14.32
C GLY A 13 7.06 -1.21 15.13
N VAL A 14 5.91 -1.74 14.67
CA VAL A 14 5.22 -2.84 15.37
C VAL A 14 6.04 -4.13 15.29
N GLU A 15 6.11 -4.86 16.40
CA GLU A 15 6.61 -6.24 16.43
C GLU A 15 5.62 -7.20 15.78
N VAL A 16 6.08 -7.91 14.75
CA VAL A 16 5.25 -8.77 13.91
C VAL A 16 5.64 -10.23 14.11
N SER A 17 4.69 -11.06 14.51
CA SER A 17 4.87 -12.52 14.54
C SER A 17 5.01 -13.09 13.13
N LEU A 18 5.96 -14.00 12.93
CA LEU A 18 6.08 -14.80 11.71
C LEU A 18 5.01 -15.89 11.63
N ASP A 19 4.46 -16.31 12.77
CA ASP A 19 3.32 -17.23 12.82
C ASP A 19 2.06 -16.47 12.39
N ALA A 20 1.44 -16.93 11.30
CA ALA A 20 0.35 -16.24 10.63
C ALA A 20 -0.71 -17.23 10.15
N PRO A 21 -1.99 -17.07 10.53
CA PRO A 21 -3.05 -17.93 10.02
C PRO A 21 -3.14 -17.85 8.49
N GLY A 22 -3.14 -19.01 7.82
CA GLY A 22 -3.38 -19.09 6.38
C GLY A 22 -2.18 -18.79 5.47
N THR A 23 -0.98 -18.52 6.00
CA THR A 23 0.26 -18.40 5.21
C THR A 23 1.44 -19.06 5.94
N THR A 24 2.31 -19.74 5.19
CA THR A 24 3.54 -20.34 5.73
C THR A 24 4.71 -19.35 5.75
N HIS A 25 4.60 -18.24 5.02
CA HIS A 25 5.65 -17.24 4.91
C HIS A 25 5.02 -15.85 4.97
N ARG A 26 4.99 -15.25 6.16
CA ARG A 26 4.62 -13.85 6.31
C ARG A 26 5.75 -12.97 5.78
N ASN A 27 5.40 -12.07 4.88
CA ASN A 27 6.35 -11.10 4.30
C ASN A 27 5.93 -9.64 4.53
N HIS A 28 4.78 -9.38 5.13
CA HIS A 28 4.27 -8.04 5.41
C HIS A 28 3.78 -7.91 6.85
N CYS A 29 3.76 -6.68 7.36
CA CYS A 29 3.19 -6.36 8.66
C CYS A 29 1.65 -6.43 8.61
N PRO A 30 0.95 -7.15 9.51
CA PRO A 30 -0.51 -7.20 9.49
C PRO A 30 -1.14 -5.83 9.80
N SER A 31 -0.46 -4.98 10.58
CA SER A 31 -1.01 -3.69 11.03
C SER A 31 -0.97 -2.60 9.95
N CYS A 32 0.06 -2.57 9.10
CA CYS A 32 0.24 -1.54 8.07
C CYS A 32 0.38 -2.08 6.64
N LEU A 33 0.45 -3.40 6.47
CA LEU A 33 0.60 -4.12 5.19
C LEU A 33 1.91 -3.85 4.44
N TRP A 34 2.86 -3.11 5.00
CA TRP A 34 4.18 -2.93 4.39
C TRP A 34 5.03 -4.18 4.51
N SER A 35 5.79 -4.44 3.45
CA SER A 35 6.76 -5.53 3.34
C SER A 35 8.19 -4.99 3.21
N ARG A 36 9.19 -5.88 3.20
CA ARG A 36 10.59 -5.55 2.91
C ARG A 36 11.07 -6.41 1.75
N HIS A 37 11.78 -5.79 0.81
CA HIS A 37 12.28 -6.50 -0.37
C HIS A 37 13.49 -7.33 0.01
N LEU A 38 13.26 -8.54 0.52
CA LEU A 38 14.33 -9.46 0.89
C LEU A 38 14.47 -10.63 -0.08
N ASP A 39 13.39 -11.00 -0.76
CA ASP A 39 13.38 -12.14 -1.68
C ASP A 39 13.84 -11.73 -3.08
N ARG A 40 14.76 -12.48 -3.69
CA ARG A 40 15.22 -12.24 -5.05
C ARG A 40 14.19 -12.73 -6.06
N ASN A 41 13.92 -14.03 -6.05
CA ASN A 41 13.05 -14.69 -7.03
C ASN A 41 12.05 -15.63 -6.35
N VAL A 42 12.50 -16.41 -5.37
CA VAL A 42 11.69 -17.43 -4.70
C VAL A 42 11.17 -16.88 -3.36
N PRO A 43 9.88 -17.06 -3.02
CA PRO A 43 9.35 -16.64 -1.72
C PRO A 43 10.17 -17.23 -0.56
N GLY A 44 10.64 -16.37 0.34
CA GLY A 44 11.46 -16.76 1.48
C GLY A 44 12.94 -17.03 1.17
N ASP A 45 13.43 -16.83 -0.06
CA ASP A 45 14.85 -17.06 -0.37
C ASP A 45 15.80 -16.07 0.33
N ARG A 46 15.30 -14.89 0.71
CA ARG A 46 16.05 -13.81 1.37
C ARG A 46 17.39 -13.48 0.68
N LYS A 47 17.44 -13.58 -0.65
CA LYS A 47 18.64 -13.39 -1.49
C LYS A 47 18.65 -12.11 -2.31
N ALA A 48 17.76 -11.15 -2.03
CA ALA A 48 17.75 -9.89 -2.75
C ALA A 48 18.96 -9.02 -2.35
N ASP A 49 19.60 -8.40 -3.34
CA ASP A 49 20.61 -7.36 -3.12
C ASP A 49 19.97 -6.00 -2.73
N CYS A 50 18.64 -5.91 -2.85
CA CYS A 50 17.85 -4.80 -2.36
C CYS A 50 17.37 -5.10 -0.93
N SER A 51 17.05 -4.07 -0.16
CA SER A 51 16.44 -4.21 1.15
C SER A 51 15.40 -3.12 1.44
N GLY A 52 14.95 -2.43 0.38
CA GLY A 52 14.00 -1.34 0.46
C GLY A 52 12.63 -1.78 0.94
N GLY A 53 11.91 -0.85 1.57
CA GLY A 53 10.51 -1.04 1.91
C GLY A 53 9.68 -1.34 0.67
N MET A 54 8.66 -2.18 0.83
CA MET A 54 7.70 -2.46 -0.22
C MET A 54 6.32 -1.97 0.18
N GLU A 55 5.87 -0.96 -0.55
CA GLU A 55 4.57 -0.31 -0.40
C GLU A 55 3.46 -1.24 -0.88
N PRO A 56 2.39 -1.48 -0.10
CA PRO A 56 1.21 -2.16 -0.58
C PRO A 56 0.43 -1.20 -1.49
N ILE A 57 0.38 -1.50 -2.78
CA ILE A 57 -0.20 -0.59 -3.79
C ILE A 57 -1.56 -1.04 -4.29
N ALA A 58 -1.90 -2.32 -4.16
CA ALA A 58 -3.17 -2.88 -4.62
C ALA A 58 -3.42 -4.25 -3.99
N VAL A 59 -4.63 -4.76 -4.17
CA VAL A 59 -5.00 -6.16 -3.91
C VAL A 59 -5.58 -6.79 -5.18
N THR A 60 -5.43 -8.10 -5.31
CA THR A 60 -6.08 -8.91 -6.34
C THR A 60 -6.63 -10.17 -5.73
N VAL A 61 -7.60 -10.80 -6.41
CA VAL A 61 -8.12 -12.12 -6.05
C VAL A 61 -7.56 -13.16 -7.01
N ARG A 62 -7.19 -14.35 -6.52
CA ARG A 62 -6.64 -15.46 -7.33
C ARG A 62 -7.22 -16.81 -6.93
N GLY A 63 -7.41 -17.70 -7.92
CA GLY A 63 -7.95 -19.04 -7.71
C GLY A 63 -9.33 -18.99 -7.03
N GLU A 64 -9.53 -19.82 -6.02
CA GLU A 64 -10.75 -19.91 -5.20
C GLU A 64 -10.93 -18.71 -4.25
N GLY A 65 -10.97 -17.48 -4.78
CA GLY A 65 -11.30 -16.30 -3.98
C GLY A 65 -10.19 -15.83 -3.03
N ARG A 66 -8.95 -16.29 -3.18
CA ARG A 66 -7.85 -15.92 -2.28
C ARG A 66 -7.37 -14.51 -2.56
N TRP A 67 -7.36 -13.67 -1.52
CA TRP A 67 -6.84 -12.31 -1.60
C TRP A 67 -5.31 -12.30 -1.58
N VAL A 68 -4.73 -11.42 -2.38
CA VAL A 68 -3.29 -11.29 -2.58
C VAL A 68 -2.94 -9.80 -2.64
N LEU A 69 -1.97 -9.40 -1.83
CA LEU A 69 -1.38 -8.06 -1.85
C LEU A 69 -0.39 -7.93 -3.01
N ILE A 70 -0.46 -6.80 -3.69
CA ILE A 70 0.53 -6.35 -4.67
C ILE A 70 1.39 -5.31 -4.00
N HIS A 71 2.67 -5.62 -3.85
CA HIS A 71 3.66 -4.73 -3.26
C HIS A 71 4.60 -4.17 -4.31
N ARG A 72 4.99 -2.90 -4.18
CA ARG A 72 6.01 -2.24 -4.99
C ARG A 72 7.19 -1.81 -4.12
N CYS A 73 8.40 -2.24 -4.47
CA CYS A 73 9.60 -1.78 -3.79
C CYS A 73 9.82 -0.29 -4.07
N THR A 74 9.99 0.50 -3.02
CA THR A 74 10.21 1.96 -3.13
C THR A 74 11.60 2.31 -3.64
N ASN A 75 12.56 1.38 -3.56
CA ASN A 75 13.94 1.60 -4.01
C ASN A 75 14.15 1.19 -5.49
N CYS A 76 13.73 -0.02 -5.87
CA CYS A 76 13.99 -0.57 -7.21
C CYS A 76 12.74 -0.80 -8.08
N GLY A 77 11.55 -0.48 -7.58
CA GLY A 77 10.29 -0.58 -8.34
C GLY A 77 9.74 -1.99 -8.55
N ARG A 78 10.45 -3.05 -8.12
CA ARG A 78 10.01 -4.45 -8.31
C ARG A 78 8.65 -4.70 -7.66
N LEU A 79 7.79 -5.42 -8.39
CA LEU A 79 6.48 -5.88 -7.91
C LEU A 79 6.56 -7.29 -7.34
N ARG A 80 5.88 -7.52 -6.20
CA ARG A 80 5.74 -8.85 -5.59
C ARG A 80 4.31 -9.09 -5.14
N LEU A 81 3.90 -10.36 -5.23
CA LEU A 81 2.58 -10.82 -4.85
C LEU A 81 2.71 -11.64 -3.57
N ASN A 82 2.02 -11.21 -2.52
CA ASN A 82 2.04 -11.87 -1.22
C ASN A 82 0.62 -12.24 -0.81
N LYS A 83 0.40 -13.48 -0.40
CA LYS A 83 -0.90 -13.93 0.10
C LYS A 83 -1.24 -13.16 1.39
N THR A 84 -2.49 -12.75 1.54
CA THR A 84 -2.96 -12.19 2.81
C THR A 84 -2.99 -13.25 3.91
N ALA A 85 -2.76 -12.84 5.15
CA ALA A 85 -2.90 -13.64 6.35
C ALA A 85 -4.25 -13.38 7.03
N GLY A 86 -4.71 -14.30 7.87
CA GLY A 86 -6.00 -14.18 8.56
C GLY A 86 -6.06 -13.07 9.61
N ASP A 87 -4.92 -12.52 10.01
CA ASP A 87 -4.80 -11.42 10.98
C ASP A 87 -4.42 -10.07 10.34
N ASP A 88 -4.44 -9.98 9.01
CA ASP A 88 -4.20 -8.72 8.30
C ASP A 88 -5.29 -7.70 8.61
N ASN A 89 -4.89 -6.42 8.69
CA ASN A 89 -5.83 -5.33 8.90
C ASN A 89 -6.82 -5.21 7.72
N VAL A 90 -8.04 -5.72 7.96
CA VAL A 90 -9.12 -5.77 6.96
C VAL A 90 -9.48 -4.39 6.41
N LEU A 91 -9.45 -3.34 7.25
CA LEU A 91 -9.79 -1.99 6.80
C LEU A 91 -8.79 -1.47 5.76
N LEU A 92 -7.50 -1.76 5.96
CA LEU A 92 -6.46 -1.38 4.99
C LEU A 92 -6.57 -2.20 3.69
N LEU A 93 -6.89 -3.50 3.78
CA LEU A 93 -7.15 -4.33 2.60
C LEU A 93 -8.33 -3.81 1.78
N MET A 94 -9.44 -3.47 2.43
CA MET A 94 -10.62 -2.91 1.77
C MET A 94 -10.33 -1.53 1.17
N ARG A 95 -9.55 -0.69 1.85
CA ARG A 95 -9.14 0.60 1.30
C ARG A 95 -8.32 0.44 0.02
N LEU A 96 -7.37 -0.50 -0.01
CA LEU A 96 -6.60 -0.82 -1.22
C LEU A 96 -7.50 -1.32 -2.36
N ALA A 97 -8.50 -2.17 -2.05
CA ALA A 97 -9.46 -2.67 -3.04
C ALA A 97 -10.32 -1.55 -3.63
N ALA A 98 -10.70 -0.57 -2.81
CA ALA A 98 -11.59 0.53 -3.17
C ALA A 98 -10.87 1.70 -3.86
N LEU A 99 -9.53 1.72 -3.93
CA LEU A 99 -8.78 2.84 -4.52
C LEU A 99 -9.32 3.29 -5.89
N PRO A 100 -9.58 2.39 -6.86
CA PRO A 100 -10.12 2.81 -8.17
C PRO A 100 -11.49 3.49 -8.09
N LEU A 101 -12.30 3.17 -7.07
CA LEU A 101 -13.62 3.78 -6.86
C LEU A 101 -13.49 5.21 -6.33
N THR A 102 -12.40 5.52 -5.62
CA THR A 102 -12.14 6.85 -5.05
C THR A 102 -11.31 7.76 -5.96
N MET A 103 -10.75 7.21 -7.05
CA MET A 103 -9.89 7.92 -8.00
C MET A 103 -10.35 7.60 -9.44
N PRO A 104 -11.50 8.13 -9.88
CA PRO A 104 -12.02 7.85 -11.21
C PRO A 104 -11.04 8.35 -12.28
N PHE A 105 -10.80 7.51 -13.29
CA PHE A 105 -9.95 7.84 -14.44
C PHE A 105 -10.64 8.82 -15.40
N ILE A 106 -11.94 9.04 -15.22
CA ILE A 106 -12.73 10.00 -15.97
C ILE A 106 -12.64 11.33 -15.20
N PRO A 107 -12.29 12.45 -15.86
CA PRO A 107 -12.41 13.77 -15.26
C PRO A 107 -13.83 13.93 -14.72
N PHE A 108 -13.97 14.36 -13.47
CA PHE A 108 -15.27 14.80 -12.98
C PHE A 108 -15.73 15.89 -13.95
N ALA A 109 -16.82 15.67 -14.70
CA ALA A 109 -17.43 16.76 -15.42
C ALA A 109 -17.76 17.80 -14.35
N ALA A 110 -17.17 19.00 -14.45
CA ALA A 110 -17.71 20.11 -13.70
C ALA A 110 -19.19 20.14 -14.08
N GLU A 111 -20.07 19.99 -13.08
CA GLU A 111 -21.50 20.23 -13.27
C GLU A 111 -21.62 21.51 -14.11
N PRO A 112 -22.40 21.53 -15.21
CA PRO A 112 -22.60 22.77 -15.93
C PRO A 112 -23.09 23.77 -14.89
N GLU A 113 -22.32 24.84 -14.69
CA GLU A 113 -22.71 25.94 -13.82
C GLU A 113 -24.12 26.31 -14.27
N THR A 114 -25.11 26.01 -13.42
CA THR A 114 -26.46 26.49 -13.68
C THR A 114 -26.32 28.00 -13.74
N GLU A 115 -26.66 28.61 -14.87
CA GLU A 115 -26.73 30.06 -15.05
C GLU A 115 -27.78 30.60 -14.07
N GLY A 116 -27.36 30.74 -12.81
CA GLY A 116 -28.12 31.26 -11.69
C GLY A 116 -27.55 32.61 -11.34
N ASN A 117 -28.06 33.61 -12.04
CA ASN A 117 -28.11 35.04 -11.69
C ASN A 117 -27.62 35.41 -10.26
N GLY A 118 -26.55 36.21 -10.19
CA GLY A 118 -26.42 37.30 -9.22
C GLY A 118 -25.55 37.07 -7.97
N ASN A 119 -24.45 37.84 -7.90
CA ASN A 119 -23.65 38.21 -6.73
C ASN A 119 -22.72 37.14 -6.11
N GLY A 120 -21.68 36.77 -6.86
CA GLY A 120 -20.49 36.12 -6.31
C GLY A 120 -19.52 37.11 -5.67
N SER A 121 -19.43 37.11 -4.34
CA SER A 121 -18.17 37.40 -3.65
C SER A 121 -17.62 36.09 -3.09
N HIS A 122 -16.93 35.34 -3.95
CA HIS A 122 -16.11 34.21 -3.51
C HIS A 122 -14.64 34.55 -3.71
N PRO A 123 -13.82 34.48 -2.64
CA PRO A 123 -12.41 34.81 -2.74
C PRO A 123 -11.69 33.74 -3.54
N ALA A 124 -10.83 34.18 -4.46
CA ALA A 124 -10.05 33.32 -5.33
C ALA A 124 -9.21 32.29 -4.55
N PRO A 125 -9.03 31.07 -5.10
CA PRO A 125 -8.23 30.04 -4.45
C PRO A 125 -6.76 30.48 -4.35
N ARG A 126 -6.19 30.37 -3.15
CA ARG A 126 -4.79 30.73 -2.88
C ARG A 126 -3.85 29.71 -3.54
N LYS A 127 -2.90 30.20 -4.35
CA LYS A 127 -1.86 29.37 -4.98
C LYS A 127 -0.99 28.67 -3.93
N PRO A 128 -0.61 27.39 -4.14
CA PRO A 128 0.29 26.70 -3.23
C PRO A 128 1.70 27.29 -3.31
N ARG A 129 2.29 27.55 -2.14
CA ARG A 129 3.65 28.08 -2.01
C ARG A 129 4.66 27.01 -2.45
N ALA A 130 5.50 27.36 -3.42
CA ALA A 130 6.63 26.51 -3.82
C ALA A 130 7.55 26.25 -2.61
N ARG A 131 7.83 24.98 -2.33
CA ARG A 131 8.87 24.58 -1.36
C ARG A 131 10.23 24.87 -1.99
N LYS A 132 11.02 25.75 -1.35
CA LYS A 132 12.43 25.95 -1.70
C LYS A 132 13.19 24.65 -1.42
N ALA A 133 13.90 24.14 -2.42
CA ALA A 133 14.89 23.09 -2.23
C ALA A 133 16.04 23.65 -1.36
N LYS A 134 16.41 22.91 -0.31
CA LYS A 134 17.64 23.17 0.44
C LYS A 134 18.81 22.55 -0.32
N ALA A 135 19.85 23.34 -0.53
CA ALA A 135 21.19 22.89 -0.89
C ALA A 135 21.84 22.10 0.26
#